data_AF-A0A538PEW2-F1
#
_entry.id   AF-A0A538PEW2-F1
#
_cell.length_a   1.000
_cell.length_b   1.000
_cell.length_c   1.000
_cell.angle_alpha   90.00
_cell.angle_beta   90.00
_cell.angle_gamma   90.00
#
_symmetry.space_group_name_H-M   'P 1'
#
loop_
_entity.id
_entity.type
_entity.pdbx_description
1 polymer ?
#
loop_
_entity_poly.entity_id
_entity_poly.type
_entity_poly.pdbx_seq_one_letter_code
_entity_poly.pdbx_strand_id
1 'polypeptide(L)'
;MENKKLDDLIIQIENYLECWKQFNHYLSLARTKKFAQEDENQFLEIKSVLAQELEMIISGIEFTNPSKDEVHGLLGGATSLRYLSELNEGTFRNLENQWHKIYIGLQSILGQLKVQQRQVETKSVWSNIFGKKKP
;
A
#
# COMPACT_ATOMS: atom_id res chain seq x y z
N MET A 1 -16.47 18.80 -0.92
CA MET A 1 -16.38 17.71 0.08
C MET A 1 -15.82 16.43 -0.55
N GLU A 2 -16.25 16.07 -1.77
CA GLU A 2 -15.70 14.91 -2.52
C GLU A 2 -14.21 15.02 -2.83
N ASN A 3 -13.72 16.20 -3.30
CA ASN A 3 -12.28 16.39 -3.55
C ASN A 3 -11.42 16.11 -2.31
N LYS A 4 -11.80 16.66 -1.16
CA LYS A 4 -11.04 16.48 0.09
C LYS A 4 -10.94 14.99 0.49
N LYS A 5 -12.04 14.23 0.35
CA LYS A 5 -12.03 12.79 0.64
C LYS A 5 -11.10 12.02 -0.32
N LEU A 6 -11.08 12.39 -1.60
CA LEU A 6 -10.19 11.79 -2.58
C LEU A 6 -8.72 12.14 -2.33
N ASP A 7 -8.44 13.38 -1.95
CA ASP A 7 -7.09 13.85 -1.60
C ASP A 7 -6.56 13.12 -0.36
N ASP A 8 -7.37 13.04 0.71
CA ASP A 8 -7.03 12.34 1.96
C ASP A 8 -6.71 10.85 1.68
N LEU A 9 -7.47 10.25 0.78
CA LEU A 9 -7.33 8.86 0.37
C LEU A 9 -6.10 8.60 -0.50
N ILE A 10 -5.75 9.52 -1.40
CA ILE A 10 -4.49 9.46 -2.16
C ILE A 10 -3.31 9.49 -1.20
N ILE A 11 -3.32 10.41 -0.23
CA ILE A 11 -2.27 10.51 0.79
C ILE A 11 -2.17 9.21 1.59
N GLN A 12 -3.32 8.63 1.96
CA GLN A 12 -3.35 7.36 2.69
C GLN A 12 -2.69 6.23 1.90
N ILE A 13 -3.01 6.08 0.61
CA ILE A 13 -2.39 5.04 -0.23
C ILE A 13 -0.90 5.30 -0.47
N GLU A 14 -0.49 6.55 -0.59
CA GLU A 14 0.94 6.90 -0.69
C GLU A 14 1.70 6.47 0.57
N ASN A 15 1.17 6.77 1.76
CA ASN A 15 1.76 6.32 3.02
C ASN A 15 1.81 4.79 3.12
N TYR A 16 0.73 4.12 2.71
CA TYR A 16 0.67 2.66 2.69
C TYR A 16 1.73 2.05 1.76
N LEU A 17 1.95 2.64 0.59
CA LEU A 17 3.00 2.23 -0.35
C LEU A 17 4.41 2.42 0.23
N GLU A 18 4.66 3.45 1.04
CA GLU A 18 5.92 3.62 1.74
C GLU A 18 6.12 2.52 2.80
N CYS A 19 5.09 2.15 3.56
CA CYS A 19 5.15 1.01 4.47
C CYS A 19 5.50 -0.29 3.75
N TRP A 20 4.95 -0.52 2.54
CA TRP A 20 5.31 -1.68 1.71
C TRP A 20 6.76 -1.68 1.24
N LYS A 21 7.36 -0.50 0.97
CA LYS A 21 8.79 -0.40 0.66
C LYS A 21 9.65 -0.74 1.88
N GLN A 22 9.27 -0.26 3.05
CA GLN A 22 9.96 -0.60 4.31
C GLN A 22 9.87 -2.09 4.58
N PHE A 23 8.69 -2.70 4.41
CA PHE A 23 8.53 -4.15 4.52
C PHE A 23 9.49 -4.92 3.59
N ASN A 24 9.63 -4.49 2.34
CA ASN A 24 10.58 -5.11 1.39
C ASN A 24 12.05 -4.94 1.79
N HIS A 25 12.39 -3.81 2.41
CA HIS A 25 13.72 -3.60 2.97
C HIS A 25 14.02 -4.68 4.02
N TYR A 26 13.09 -4.94 4.93
CA TYR A 26 13.24 -6.01 5.93
C TYR A 26 13.29 -7.41 5.33
N LEU A 27 12.54 -7.71 4.26
CA LEU A 27 12.73 -8.95 3.50
C LEU A 27 14.18 -9.08 3.02
N SER A 28 14.75 -8.01 2.47
CA SER A 28 16.14 -8.00 2.01
C SER A 28 17.14 -8.23 3.15
N LEU A 29 16.89 -7.66 4.34
CA LEU A 29 17.69 -7.92 5.54
C LEU A 29 17.61 -9.38 5.98
N ALA A 30 16.40 -9.97 6.01
CA ALA A 30 16.19 -11.37 6.36
C ALA A 30 16.91 -12.30 5.37
N ARG A 31 16.82 -12.03 4.07
CA ARG A 31 17.51 -12.79 3.00
C ARG A 31 19.03 -12.79 3.18
N THR A 32 19.58 -11.63 3.52
CA THR A 32 21.03 -11.49 3.72
C THR A 32 21.49 -11.89 5.13
N LYS A 33 20.57 -12.21 6.03
CA LYS A 33 20.80 -12.50 7.46
C LYS A 33 21.52 -11.35 8.18
N LYS A 34 21.29 -10.11 7.74
CA LYS A 34 21.92 -8.90 8.27
C LYS A 34 20.90 -8.06 9.03
N PHE A 35 20.39 -8.59 10.12
CA PHE A 35 19.42 -7.89 10.97
C PHE A 35 19.77 -8.04 12.44
N ALA A 36 19.51 -7.00 13.20
CA ALA A 36 19.61 -6.96 14.65
C ALA A 36 18.24 -7.25 15.30
N GLN A 37 18.20 -7.28 16.63
CA GLN A 37 16.95 -7.51 17.35
C GLN A 37 15.98 -6.33 17.20
N GLU A 38 16.51 -5.12 17.04
CA GLU A 38 15.73 -3.91 16.81
C GLU A 38 14.99 -3.96 15.46
N ASP A 39 15.63 -4.53 14.44
CA ASP A 39 15.02 -4.71 13.11
C ASP A 39 13.83 -5.67 13.17
N GLU A 40 13.91 -6.73 14.00
CA GLU A 40 12.81 -7.67 14.21
C GLU A 40 11.59 -6.95 14.81
N ASN A 41 11.80 -6.10 15.82
CA ASN A 41 10.71 -5.33 16.43
C ASN A 41 10.09 -4.34 15.42
N GLN A 42 10.92 -3.64 14.64
CA GLN A 42 10.45 -2.71 13.62
C GLN A 42 9.68 -3.42 12.50
N PHE A 43 10.13 -4.61 12.10
CA PHE A 43 9.44 -5.43 11.12
C PHE A 43 8.02 -5.80 11.57
N LEU A 44 7.86 -6.24 12.83
CA LEU A 44 6.56 -6.57 13.42
C LEU A 44 5.65 -5.34 13.54
N GLU A 45 6.22 -4.17 13.86
CA GLU A 45 5.48 -2.91 13.88
C GLU A 45 4.97 -2.53 12.49
N ILE A 46 5.82 -2.59 11.47
CA ILE A 46 5.43 -2.29 10.08
C ILE A 46 4.33 -3.23 9.61
N LYS A 47 4.40 -4.52 9.94
CA LYS A 47 3.32 -5.47 9.64
C LYS A 47 2.00 -5.06 10.29
N SER A 48 2.05 -4.57 11.53
CA SER A 48 0.86 -4.12 12.26
C SER A 48 0.26 -2.87 11.63
N VAL A 49 1.10 -1.90 11.25
CA VAL A 49 0.68 -0.71 10.49
C VAL A 49 0.08 -1.11 9.15
N LEU A 50 0.71 -2.03 8.41
CA LEU A 50 0.19 -2.51 7.12
C LEU A 50 -1.18 -3.18 7.25
N ALA A 51 -1.40 -3.97 8.30
CA ALA A 51 -2.70 -4.59 8.54
C ALA A 51 -3.77 -3.53 8.88
N GLN A 52 -3.44 -2.54 9.71
CA GLN A 52 -4.37 -1.48 10.10
C GLN A 52 -4.73 -0.55 8.93
N GLU A 53 -3.73 -0.10 8.18
CA GLU A 53 -3.92 0.75 6.99
C GLU A 53 -4.77 0.05 5.94
N LEU A 54 -4.59 -1.26 5.75
CA LEU A 54 -5.43 -2.03 4.83
C LEU A 54 -6.91 -1.93 5.20
N GLU A 55 -7.27 -2.13 6.48
CA GLU A 55 -8.67 -2.05 6.95
C GLU A 55 -9.26 -0.65 6.74
N MET A 56 -8.47 0.39 6.99
CA MET A 56 -8.91 1.76 6.77
C MET A 56 -9.15 2.04 5.28
N ILE A 57 -8.22 1.61 4.41
CA ILE A 57 -8.28 1.81 2.97
C ILE A 57 -9.49 1.07 2.36
N ILE A 58 -9.69 -0.20 2.69
CA ILE A 58 -10.82 -0.99 2.14
C ILE A 58 -12.17 -0.50 2.68
N SER A 59 -12.20 0.18 3.83
CA SER A 59 -13.44 0.84 4.31
C SER A 59 -13.83 2.05 3.45
N GLY A 60 -12.84 2.69 2.81
CA GLY A 60 -13.03 3.89 2.00
C GLY A 60 -13.23 3.62 0.52
N ILE A 61 -12.80 2.46 0.01
CA ILE A 61 -12.85 2.12 -1.42
C ILE A 61 -12.98 0.61 -1.60
N GLU A 62 -13.81 0.19 -2.55
CA GLU A 62 -13.79 -1.18 -3.06
C GLU A 62 -12.63 -1.37 -4.06
N PHE A 63 -11.63 -2.16 -3.67
CA PHE A 63 -10.59 -2.64 -4.57
C PHE A 63 -10.75 -4.12 -4.87
N THR A 64 -10.48 -4.50 -6.12
CA THR A 64 -10.51 -5.90 -6.56
C THR A 64 -9.13 -6.54 -6.59
N ASN A 65 -8.04 -5.74 -6.62
CA ASN A 65 -6.68 -6.25 -6.72
C ASN A 65 -5.66 -5.21 -6.21
N PRO A 66 -4.84 -5.50 -5.18
CA PRO A 66 -4.79 -6.77 -4.43
C PRO A 66 -6.02 -6.96 -3.53
N SER A 67 -6.42 -8.22 -3.34
CA SER A 67 -7.48 -8.57 -2.40
C SER A 67 -6.98 -8.54 -0.95
N LYS A 68 -7.91 -8.37 0.00
CA LYS A 68 -7.60 -8.41 1.44
C LYS A 68 -6.91 -9.72 1.83
N ASP A 69 -7.39 -10.84 1.30
CA ASP A 69 -6.85 -12.17 1.60
C ASP A 69 -5.43 -12.36 1.07
N GLU A 70 -5.11 -11.80 -0.11
CA GLU A 70 -3.73 -11.83 -0.64
C GLU A 70 -2.77 -11.05 0.27
N VAL A 71 -3.18 -9.86 0.74
CA VAL A 71 -2.37 -9.06 1.65
C VAL A 71 -2.19 -9.78 2.99
N HIS A 72 -3.28 -10.25 3.60
CA HIS A 72 -3.23 -10.98 4.86
C HIS A 72 -2.43 -12.28 4.75
N GLY A 73 -2.56 -13.00 3.63
CA GLY A 73 -1.79 -14.21 3.36
C GLY A 73 -0.30 -13.94 3.33
N LEU A 74 0.13 -12.85 2.67
CA LEU A 74 1.55 -12.46 2.65
C LEU A 74 2.05 -12.07 4.05
N LEU A 75 1.32 -11.20 4.76
CA LEU A 75 1.73 -10.75 6.10
C LEU A 75 1.76 -11.91 7.11
N GLY A 76 0.83 -12.86 6.99
CA GLY A 76 0.78 -14.08 7.79
C GLY A 76 1.92 -15.05 7.47
N GLY A 77 2.30 -15.16 6.20
CA GLY A 77 3.45 -15.98 5.77
C GLY A 77 4.81 -15.42 6.18
N ALA A 78 4.91 -14.11 6.43
CA ALA A 78 6.12 -13.42 6.82
C ALA A 78 6.20 -13.21 8.34
N THR A 79 6.15 -14.28 9.15
CA THR A 79 5.93 -14.19 10.61
C THR A 79 6.97 -13.36 11.37
N SER A 80 8.27 -13.59 11.14
CA SER A 80 9.41 -12.91 11.77
C SER A 80 10.61 -12.85 10.81
N LEU A 81 11.58 -11.95 11.03
CA LEU A 81 12.82 -11.91 10.25
C LEU A 81 13.62 -13.19 10.44
N ARG A 82 13.68 -13.70 11.68
CA ARG A 82 14.31 -14.99 11.97
C ARG A 82 13.71 -16.13 11.13
N TYR A 83 12.39 -16.28 11.14
CA TYR A 83 11.72 -17.30 10.33
C TYR A 83 12.02 -17.12 8.84
N LEU A 84 11.91 -15.89 8.33
CA LEU A 84 12.19 -15.58 6.92
C LEU A 84 13.62 -15.93 6.52
N SER A 85 14.59 -15.74 7.42
CA SER A 85 16.01 -16.03 7.19
C SER A 85 16.33 -17.53 7.09
N GLU A 86 15.42 -18.37 7.57
CA GLU A 86 15.54 -19.84 7.58
C GLU A 86 14.80 -20.49 6.40
N LEU A 87 13.99 -19.71 5.67
CA LEU A 87 13.30 -20.21 4.49
C LEU A 87 14.28 -20.65 3.40
N ASN A 88 13.89 -21.69 2.65
CA ASN A 88 14.61 -22.04 1.43
C ASN A 88 14.39 -20.96 0.34
N GLU A 89 15.31 -20.90 -0.63
CA GLU A 89 15.27 -19.93 -1.72
C GLU A 89 13.96 -19.93 -2.52
N GLY A 90 13.35 -21.11 -2.73
CA GLY A 90 12.10 -21.23 -3.47
C GLY A 90 10.93 -20.57 -2.74
N THR A 91 10.77 -20.86 -1.45
CA THR A 91 9.74 -20.27 -0.60
C THR A 91 9.96 -18.76 -0.44
N PHE A 92 11.21 -18.34 -0.22
CA PHE A 92 11.55 -16.92 -0.10
C PHE A 92 11.22 -16.14 -1.39
N ARG A 93 11.63 -16.67 -2.55
CA ARG A 93 11.34 -16.05 -3.85
C ARG A 93 9.84 -15.98 -4.15
N ASN A 94 9.07 -16.97 -3.72
CA ASN A 94 7.61 -16.93 -3.86
C ASN A 94 7.01 -15.79 -3.03
N LEU A 95 7.53 -15.54 -1.83
CA LEU A 95 7.11 -14.42 -0.98
C LEU A 95 7.48 -13.07 -1.61
N GLU A 96 8.68 -12.92 -2.17
CA GLU A 96 9.09 -11.73 -2.94
C GLU A 96 8.17 -11.48 -4.15
N ASN A 97 7.79 -12.55 -4.88
CA ASN A 97 6.88 -12.44 -6.01
C ASN A 97 5.47 -11.99 -5.57
N GLN A 98 4.96 -12.51 -4.46
CA GLN A 98 3.67 -12.08 -3.91
C GLN A 98 3.72 -10.61 -3.48
N TRP A 99 4.79 -10.21 -2.79
CA TRP A 99 5.02 -8.82 -2.41
C TRP A 99 4.98 -7.91 -3.64
N HIS A 100 5.71 -8.28 -4.69
CA HIS A 100 5.79 -7.47 -5.91
C HIS A 100 4.44 -7.33 -6.60
N LYS A 101 3.64 -8.42 -6.69
CA LYS A 101 2.29 -8.39 -7.27
C LYS A 101 1.37 -7.42 -6.52
N ILE A 102 1.36 -7.51 -5.19
CA ILE A 102 0.59 -6.61 -4.32
C ILE A 102 1.03 -5.16 -4.53
N TYR A 103 2.34 -4.91 -4.52
CA TYR A 103 2.91 -3.58 -4.68
C TYR A 103 2.51 -2.93 -6.01
N ILE A 104 2.59 -3.68 -7.12
CA ILE A 104 2.17 -3.19 -8.44
C ILE A 104 0.66 -2.94 -8.50
N GLY A 105 -0.15 -3.79 -7.88
CA GLY A 105 -1.60 -3.57 -7.78
C GLY A 105 -1.94 -2.25 -7.07
N LEU A 106 -1.29 -1.98 -5.93
CA LEU A 106 -1.45 -0.74 -5.17
C LEU A 106 -0.97 0.49 -5.95
N GLN A 107 0.14 0.38 -6.71
CA GLN A 107 0.60 1.45 -7.60
C GLN A 107 -0.41 1.75 -8.72
N SER A 108 -1.03 0.71 -9.29
CA SER A 108 -2.09 0.88 -10.29
C SER A 108 -3.28 1.63 -9.71
N ILE A 109 -3.72 1.24 -8.51
CA ILE A 109 -4.77 1.91 -7.74
C ILE A 109 -4.46 3.40 -7.53
N LEU A 110 -3.25 3.72 -7.05
CA LEU A 110 -2.83 5.10 -6.83
C LEU A 110 -2.90 5.90 -8.14
N GLY A 111 -2.46 5.29 -9.25
CA GLY A 111 -2.57 5.88 -10.59
C GLY A 111 -4.02 6.21 -10.98
N GLN A 112 -4.96 5.29 -10.72
CA GLN A 112 -6.38 5.50 -10.99
C GLN A 112 -6.97 6.64 -10.16
N LEU A 113 -6.65 6.70 -8.85
CA LEU A 113 -7.11 7.78 -7.98
C LEU A 113 -6.56 9.14 -8.41
N LYS A 114 -5.29 9.22 -8.81
CA LYS A 114 -4.69 10.46 -9.35
C LYS A 114 -5.33 10.91 -10.66
N VAL A 115 -5.77 9.99 -11.51
CA VAL A 115 -6.55 10.34 -12.71
C VAL A 115 -7.92 10.90 -12.31
N GLN A 116 -8.61 10.27 -11.35
CA GLN A 116 -9.89 10.77 -10.85
C GLN A 116 -9.75 12.18 -10.26
N GLN A 117 -8.72 12.43 -9.45
CA GLN A 117 -8.43 13.74 -8.85
C GLN A 117 -8.35 14.83 -9.93
N ARG A 118 -7.55 14.62 -10.98
CA ARG A 118 -7.41 15.56 -12.11
C ARG A 118 -8.72 15.81 -12.84
N GLN A 119 -9.57 14.79 -12.99
CA GLN A 119 -10.88 14.94 -13.64
C GLN A 119 -11.83 15.79 -12.80
N VAL A 120 -11.85 15.63 -11.48
CA VAL A 120 -12.71 16.43 -10.59
C VAL A 120 -12.20 17.87 -10.51
N GLU A 121 -10.89 18.09 -10.42
CA GLU A 121 -10.28 19.43 -10.48
C GLU A 121 -10.65 20.15 -11.77
N THR A 122 -10.50 19.48 -12.92
CA THR A 122 -10.85 20.04 -14.23
C THR A 122 -12.33 20.45 -14.25
N LYS A 123 -13.26 19.57 -13.87
CA LYS A 123 -14.70 19.87 -13.83
C LYS A 123 -15.03 21.07 -12.93
N SER A 124 -14.41 21.15 -11.74
CA SER A 124 -14.59 22.25 -10.78
C SER A 124 -14.16 23.61 -11.37
N VAL A 125 -13.04 23.64 -12.09
CA VAL A 125 -12.55 24.86 -12.76
C VAL A 125 -13.52 25.29 -13.87
N TRP A 126 -13.97 24.36 -14.72
CA TRP A 126 -14.95 24.67 -15.76
C TRP A 126 -16.29 25.15 -15.17
N SER A 127 -16.82 24.53 -14.12
CA SER A 127 -18.07 24.99 -13.49
C SER A 127 -17.94 26.39 -12.87
N ASN A 128 -16.79 26.74 -12.30
CA ASN A 128 -16.58 28.06 -11.69
C ASN A 128 -16.39 29.17 -12.73
N ILE A 129 -15.78 28.86 -13.88
CA ILE A 129 -15.58 29.81 -14.99
C ILE A 129 -16.90 30.04 -15.75
N PHE A 130 -17.67 28.99 -16.01
CA PHE A 130 -18.91 29.08 -16.80
C PHE A 130 -20.16 29.37 -15.95
N GLY A 131 -20.13 29.07 -14.65
CA GLY A 131 -21.22 29.34 -13.71
C GLY A 131 -21.33 30.80 -13.26
N LYS A 132 -20.31 31.63 -13.51
CA LYS A 132 -20.32 33.07 -13.21
C LYS A 132 -21.07 33.94 -14.22
N LYS A 133 -21.76 33.36 -15.20
CA LYS A 133 -22.67 34.10 -16.09
C LYS A 133 -24.12 33.71 -15.84
N LYS A 134 -24.80 34.49 -15.01
CA LYS A 134 -26.17 34.95 -15.27
C LYS A 134 -26.39 36.32 -14.57
N PRO A 135 -27.24 37.17 -15.17
CA PRO A 135 -27.19 38.64 -15.14
C PRO A 135 -27.62 39.28 -13.81
#